data_AF-A0A6B1BAV0-F1
#
_entry.id   AF-A0A6B1BAV0-F1
#
_cell.length_a   1.000
_cell.length_b   1.000
_cell.length_c   1.000
_cell.angle_alpha   90.00
_cell.angle_beta   90.00
_cell.angle_gamma   90.00
#
_symmetry.space_group_name_H-M   'P 1'
#
loop_
_entity.id
_entity.type
_entity.pdbx_description
1 polymer ?
#
loop_
_entity_poly.entity_id
_entity_poly.type
_entity_poly.pdbx_seq_one_letter_code
_entity_poly.pdbx_strand_id
1 'polypeptide(L)'
;MTGFRARARAVDMLGRQQIANLPTALSELFKNAHDAYATLAIADYYRKLNVLVVRDDGVGMDLGTFQGSWLTIATESKLERAPVDNPPGMGPRVQLGEKGIGRFAIGALGRQVLVLSKHVGSPSIAALVNWQMFELPGVDLDEVPVGLVELDADELTEADVRSLKTPLCDAVERIRQKDRSGAWQERLDGIRATIDALPDDPFWDLPDLGALGGVPDLV
;
A
#
# COMPACT_ATOMS: atom_id res chain seq x y z
N MET A 1 28.28 15.07 -8.32
CA MET A 1 27.14 15.82 -8.85
C MET A 1 26.25 16.22 -7.68
N THR A 2 25.90 17.50 -7.56
CA THR A 2 24.94 18.01 -6.55
C THR A 2 23.55 18.06 -7.15
N GLY A 3 22.57 17.41 -6.49
CA GLY A 3 21.17 17.35 -6.92
C GLY A 3 20.22 17.47 -5.73
N PHE A 4 18.93 17.61 -6.00
CA PHE A 4 17.90 17.64 -4.96
C PHE A 4 17.82 16.30 -4.22
N ARG A 5 17.62 16.37 -2.90
CA ARG A 5 17.37 15.19 -2.06
C ARG A 5 15.98 15.31 -1.44
N ALA A 6 15.17 14.26 -1.60
CA ALA A 6 13.86 14.17 -0.97
C ALA A 6 14.00 13.53 0.42
N ARG A 7 13.47 14.20 1.45
CA ARG A 7 13.29 13.60 2.78
C ARG A 7 12.07 12.70 2.78
N ALA A 8 12.05 11.64 3.58
CA ALA A 8 10.89 10.75 3.69
C ALA A 8 9.60 11.51 4.07
N ARG A 9 9.73 12.54 4.91
CA ARG A 9 8.63 13.44 5.29
C ARG A 9 7.95 14.16 4.11
N ALA A 10 8.63 14.34 2.98
CA ALA A 10 7.99 14.91 1.79
C ALA A 10 6.81 14.06 1.32
N VAL A 11 6.89 12.73 1.45
CA VAL A 11 5.81 11.80 1.10
C VAL A 11 4.63 11.94 2.05
N ASP A 12 4.89 12.04 3.36
CA ASP A 12 3.84 12.28 4.37
C ASP A 12 3.09 13.61 4.10
N MET A 13 3.83 14.67 3.76
CA MET A 13 3.28 15.99 3.45
C MET A 13 2.45 16.04 2.15
N LEU A 14 2.89 15.32 1.11
CA LEU A 14 2.22 15.29 -0.19
C LEU A 14 1.04 14.31 -0.24
N GLY A 15 1.06 13.28 0.59
CA GLY A 15 0.03 12.26 0.68
C GLY A 15 -0.95 12.53 1.81
N ARG A 16 -0.63 12.00 2.99
CA ARG A 16 -1.53 11.97 4.14
C ARG A 16 -1.99 13.35 4.59
N GLN A 17 -1.09 14.34 4.65
CA GLN A 17 -1.43 15.68 5.12
C GLN A 17 -2.33 16.47 4.15
N GLN A 18 -2.50 16.01 2.91
CA GLN A 18 -3.42 16.63 1.94
C GLN A 18 -4.87 16.13 2.09
N ILE A 19 -5.10 15.11 2.91
CA ILE A 19 -6.41 14.47 3.06
C ILE A 19 -7.12 15.03 4.28
N ALA A 20 -8.26 15.67 4.04
CA ALA A 20 -8.99 16.41 5.07
C ALA A 20 -9.60 15.52 6.15
N ASN A 21 -10.03 14.30 5.80
CA ASN A 21 -10.71 13.38 6.74
C ASN A 21 -10.75 11.94 6.20
N LEU A 22 -11.11 11.00 7.09
CA LEU A 22 -11.24 9.56 6.79
C LEU A 22 -12.23 9.26 5.64
N PRO A 23 -13.44 9.85 5.57
CA PRO A 23 -14.34 9.65 4.42
C PRO A 23 -13.70 10.02 3.08
N THR A 24 -12.93 11.11 3.02
CA THR A 24 -12.18 11.48 1.81
C THR A 24 -11.15 10.41 1.45
N ALA A 25 -10.37 9.92 2.42
CA ALA A 25 -9.39 8.86 2.17
C ALA A 25 -10.03 7.58 1.60
N LEU A 26 -11.18 7.16 2.17
CA LEU A 26 -11.91 5.99 1.68
C LEU A 26 -12.51 6.23 0.28
N SER A 27 -13.02 7.44 0.02
CA SER A 27 -13.53 7.80 -1.31
C SER A 27 -12.43 7.76 -2.37
N GLU A 28 -11.19 8.15 -2.05
CA GLU A 28 -10.05 8.04 -2.98
C GLU A 28 -9.73 6.58 -3.30
N LEU A 29 -9.84 5.67 -2.33
CA LEU A 29 -9.69 4.23 -2.58
C LEU A 29 -10.76 3.70 -3.54
N PHE A 30 -12.03 4.09 -3.36
CA PHE A 30 -13.09 3.68 -4.28
C PHE A 30 -12.96 4.29 -5.68
N LYS A 31 -12.42 5.51 -5.80
CA LYS A 31 -12.06 6.07 -7.11
C LYS A 31 -10.95 5.27 -7.78
N ASN A 32 -9.95 4.80 -7.02
CA ASN A 32 -8.90 3.94 -7.56
C ASN A 32 -9.46 2.59 -8.05
N ALA A 33 -10.37 1.97 -7.30
CA ALA A 33 -11.06 0.76 -7.74
C ALA A 33 -11.86 1.00 -9.04
N HIS A 34 -12.60 2.12 -9.11
CA HIS A 34 -13.31 2.52 -10.32
C HIS A 34 -12.36 2.66 -11.53
N ASP A 35 -11.22 3.31 -11.34
CA ASP A 35 -10.21 3.53 -12.38
C ASP A 35 -9.46 2.24 -12.76
N ALA A 36 -9.42 1.27 -11.85
CA ALA A 36 -8.98 -0.12 -12.10
C ALA A 36 -10.07 -0.97 -12.76
N TYR A 37 -11.17 -0.38 -13.23
CA TYR A 37 -12.29 -1.07 -13.88
C TYR A 37 -13.07 -2.05 -12.99
N ALA A 38 -12.94 -1.95 -11.65
CA ALA A 38 -13.72 -2.77 -10.73
C ALA A 38 -15.23 -2.59 -10.94
N THR A 39 -16.00 -3.67 -10.85
CA THR A 39 -17.46 -3.65 -10.80
C THR A 39 -17.99 -3.65 -9.37
N LEU A 40 -17.17 -4.10 -8.42
CA LEU A 40 -17.46 -4.20 -7.01
C LEU A 40 -16.26 -3.71 -6.20
N ALA A 41 -16.52 -2.86 -5.22
CA ALA A 41 -15.54 -2.47 -4.22
C ALA A 41 -16.20 -2.51 -2.83
N ILE A 42 -15.56 -3.17 -1.88
CA ILE A 42 -16.09 -3.40 -0.53
C ILE A 42 -15.09 -2.88 0.49
N ALA A 43 -15.59 -2.24 1.55
CA ALA A 43 -14.81 -1.86 2.71
C ALA A 43 -15.41 -2.48 3.98
N ASP A 44 -14.66 -3.38 4.62
CA ASP A 44 -15.04 -4.06 5.84
C ASP A 44 -14.16 -3.61 7.01
N TYR A 45 -14.76 -3.20 8.13
CA TYR A 45 -14.03 -2.88 9.35
C TYR A 45 -14.23 -3.95 10.43
N TYR A 46 -13.18 -4.73 10.66
CA TYR A 46 -13.12 -5.78 11.67
C TYR A 46 -12.71 -5.19 13.02
N ARG A 47 -13.68 -4.67 13.77
CA ARG A 47 -13.45 -3.96 15.05
C ARG A 47 -12.58 -4.72 16.07
N LYS A 48 -12.77 -6.05 16.19
CA LYS A 48 -12.02 -6.88 17.14
C LYS A 48 -10.53 -6.95 16.77
N LEU A 49 -10.24 -7.01 15.48
CA LEU A 49 -8.88 -7.05 14.94
C LEU A 49 -8.30 -5.65 14.72
N ASN A 50 -9.15 -4.63 14.76
CA ASN A 50 -8.84 -3.25 14.38
C ASN A 50 -8.25 -3.15 12.97
N VAL A 51 -8.83 -3.89 12.02
CA VAL A 51 -8.40 -3.93 10.62
C VAL A 51 -9.50 -3.37 9.73
N LEU A 52 -9.12 -2.49 8.80
CA LEU A 52 -9.94 -2.07 7.67
C LEU A 52 -9.45 -2.83 6.43
N VAL A 53 -10.31 -3.65 5.84
CA VAL A 53 -10.05 -4.32 4.57
C VAL A 53 -10.80 -3.58 3.48
N VAL A 54 -10.10 -3.17 2.44
CA VAL A 54 -10.70 -2.62 1.21
C VAL A 54 -10.30 -3.53 0.07
N ARG A 55 -11.27 -4.09 -0.64
CA ARG A 55 -11.06 -5.04 -1.75
C ARG A 55 -11.91 -4.65 -2.95
N ASP A 56 -11.39 -4.90 -4.14
CA ASP A 56 -12.09 -4.66 -5.41
C ASP A 56 -11.79 -5.77 -6.42
N ASP A 57 -12.64 -5.93 -7.43
CA ASP A 57 -12.50 -6.91 -8.52
C ASP A 57 -11.93 -6.27 -9.80
N GLY A 58 -11.11 -5.23 -9.64
CA GLY A 58 -10.48 -4.53 -10.76
C GLY A 58 -9.41 -5.37 -11.46
N VAL A 59 -8.75 -4.75 -12.44
CA VAL A 59 -7.68 -5.39 -13.23
C VAL A 59 -6.43 -5.74 -12.42
N GLY A 60 -6.32 -5.23 -11.20
CA GLY A 60 -5.16 -5.39 -10.33
C GLY A 60 -3.85 -4.85 -10.92
N MET A 61 -2.75 -5.20 -10.25
CA MET A 61 -1.40 -4.76 -10.60
C MET A 61 -0.44 -5.95 -10.59
N ASP A 62 0.46 -5.99 -11.57
CA ASP A 62 1.66 -6.82 -11.52
C ASP A 62 2.82 -6.07 -10.82
N LEU A 63 3.96 -6.75 -10.67
CA LEU A 63 5.15 -6.16 -10.04
C LEU A 63 5.60 -4.87 -10.72
N GLY A 64 5.66 -4.86 -12.05
CA GLY A 64 6.11 -3.71 -12.83
C GLY A 64 5.19 -2.51 -12.68
N THR A 65 3.88 -2.73 -12.74
CA THR A 65 2.86 -1.70 -12.53
C THR A 65 2.92 -1.18 -11.09
N PHE A 66 3.08 -2.06 -10.11
CA PHE A 66 3.19 -1.65 -8.71
C PHE A 66 4.43 -0.77 -8.46
N GLN A 67 5.60 -1.16 -8.96
CA GLN A 67 6.82 -0.37 -8.78
C GLN A 67 6.82 0.92 -9.59
N GLY A 68 6.55 0.82 -10.90
CA GLY A 68 6.63 1.94 -11.83
C GLY A 68 5.47 2.94 -11.70
N SER A 69 4.31 2.46 -11.24
CA SER A 69 3.14 3.32 -11.02
C SER A 69 2.87 3.54 -9.54
N TRP A 70 2.57 2.50 -8.73
CA TRP A 70 2.11 2.66 -7.34
C TRP A 70 3.16 3.28 -6.41
N LEU A 71 4.41 2.80 -6.43
CA LEU A 71 5.48 3.30 -5.57
C LEU A 71 6.11 4.62 -6.03
N THR A 72 5.88 5.01 -7.28
CA THR A 72 6.52 6.19 -7.86
C THR A 72 5.66 7.43 -7.67
N ILE A 73 6.20 8.48 -7.04
CA ILE A 73 5.46 9.75 -6.82
C ILE A 73 5.49 10.58 -8.10
N ALA A 74 4.37 11.26 -8.39
CA ALA A 74 4.26 12.20 -9.51
C ALA A 74 4.60 11.58 -10.88
N THR A 75 4.24 10.31 -11.09
CA THR A 75 4.33 9.66 -12.41
C THR A 75 3.53 10.46 -13.44
N GLU A 76 4.13 10.75 -14.59
CA GLU A 76 3.49 11.35 -15.77
C GLU A 76 2.52 10.39 -16.47
N SER A 77 1.91 9.46 -15.73
CA SER A 77 0.92 8.49 -16.20
C SER A 77 -0.32 9.12 -16.87
N LYS A 78 -0.40 10.44 -16.97
CA LYS A 78 -1.49 11.19 -17.61
C LYS A 78 -1.09 11.96 -18.87
N LEU A 79 0.20 12.18 -19.14
CA LEU A 79 0.63 12.97 -20.30
C LEU A 79 0.77 12.13 -21.58
N GLU A 80 0.99 10.82 -21.46
CA GLU A 80 1.19 9.90 -22.60
C GLU A 80 0.40 8.60 -22.48
N ARG A 81 -0.84 8.63 -21.98
CA ARG A 81 -1.67 7.41 -22.04
C ARG A 81 -2.29 7.27 -23.43
N ALA A 82 -1.77 6.32 -24.20
CA ALA A 82 -2.64 5.47 -25.02
C ALA A 82 -3.85 5.07 -24.16
N PRO A 83 -5.08 5.03 -24.73
CA PRO A 83 -6.27 4.63 -23.97
C PRO A 83 -5.92 3.38 -23.18
N VAL A 84 -6.19 3.38 -21.86
CA VAL A 84 -6.15 2.13 -21.09
C VAL A 84 -7.07 1.21 -21.87
N ASP A 85 -6.53 0.16 -22.48
CA ASP A 85 -7.35 -0.79 -23.23
C ASP A 85 -8.40 -1.27 -22.24
N ASN A 86 -9.65 -0.89 -22.50
CA ASN A 86 -10.74 -1.25 -21.60
C ASN A 86 -10.72 -2.78 -21.50
N PRO A 87 -10.88 -3.35 -20.30
CA PRO A 87 -10.99 -4.80 -20.17
C PRO A 87 -12.04 -5.34 -21.13
N PRO A 88 -11.83 -6.54 -21.71
CA PRO A 88 -12.76 -7.11 -22.68
C PRO A 88 -14.22 -7.05 -22.19
N GLY A 89 -15.10 -6.46 -23.00
CA GLY A 89 -16.52 -6.31 -22.65
C GLY A 89 -16.87 -5.06 -21.84
N MET A 90 -15.91 -4.20 -21.48
CA MET A 90 -16.16 -2.93 -20.81
C MET A 90 -16.00 -1.73 -21.75
N GLY A 91 -16.90 -0.75 -21.59
CA GLY A 91 -16.78 0.56 -22.24
C GLY A 91 -15.76 1.47 -21.53
N PRO A 92 -15.35 2.57 -22.18
CA PRO A 92 -14.42 3.52 -21.59
C PRO A 92 -14.99 4.16 -20.31
N ARG A 93 -14.18 4.25 -19.27
CA ARG A 93 -14.51 4.96 -18.02
C ARG A 93 -13.82 6.31 -17.95
N VAL A 94 -14.53 7.32 -17.43
CA VAL A 94 -13.92 8.60 -17.07
C VAL A 94 -13.09 8.38 -15.81
N GLN A 95 -11.78 8.61 -15.89
CA GLN A 95 -10.90 8.47 -14.73
C GLN A 95 -11.30 9.49 -13.64
N LEU A 96 -11.50 9.00 -12.42
CA LEU A 96 -11.91 9.82 -11.27
C LEU A 96 -10.72 10.20 -10.38
N GLY A 97 -9.64 9.42 -10.41
CA GLY A 97 -8.42 9.66 -9.66
C GLY A 97 -7.63 10.82 -10.25
N GLU A 98 -7.58 11.95 -9.56
CA GLU A 98 -7.02 13.17 -10.15
C GLU A 98 -5.51 13.31 -9.98
N LYS A 99 -4.90 12.73 -8.95
CA LYS A 99 -3.54 13.06 -8.54
C LYS A 99 -2.85 11.81 -8.01
N GLY A 100 -1.69 11.43 -8.54
CA GLY A 100 -0.86 10.30 -8.09
C GLY A 100 -0.36 10.35 -6.63
N ILE A 101 -1.04 11.14 -5.81
CA ILE A 101 -0.94 11.29 -4.35
C ILE A 101 -2.06 10.53 -3.61
N GLY A 102 -3.19 10.20 -4.27
CA GLY A 102 -4.37 9.60 -3.64
C GLY A 102 -4.12 8.24 -3.00
N ARG A 103 -3.16 7.46 -3.49
CA ARG A 103 -2.71 6.20 -2.86
C ARG A 103 -1.96 6.39 -1.55
N PHE A 104 -1.34 7.55 -1.34
CA PHE A 104 -0.73 7.89 -0.05
C PHE A 104 -1.78 8.38 0.96
N ALA A 105 -3.03 8.63 0.54
CA ALA A 105 -4.16 8.84 1.43
C ALA A 105 -4.43 7.62 2.33
N ILE A 106 -3.99 6.43 1.91
CA ILE A 106 -4.07 5.20 2.71
C ILE A 106 -3.37 5.39 4.06
N GLY A 107 -2.29 6.18 4.11
CA GLY A 107 -1.62 6.52 5.38
C GLY A 107 -2.50 7.32 6.35
N ALA A 108 -3.59 7.92 5.90
CA ALA A 108 -4.59 8.56 6.77
C ALA A 108 -5.51 7.53 7.45
N LEU A 109 -5.69 6.34 6.85
CA LEU A 109 -6.57 5.28 7.34
C LEU A 109 -5.89 4.38 8.37
N GLY A 110 -4.56 4.27 8.34
CA GLY A 110 -3.82 3.39 9.25
C GLY A 110 -2.32 3.68 9.27
N ARG A 111 -1.64 3.13 10.29
CA ARG A 111 -0.18 3.26 10.48
C ARG A 111 0.62 2.39 9.51
N GLN A 112 0.02 1.33 8.99
CA GLN A 112 0.61 0.44 7.98
C GLN A 112 -0.47 -0.10 7.07
N VAL A 113 -0.07 -0.59 5.90
CA VAL A 113 -0.95 -1.27 4.94
C VAL A 113 -0.24 -2.50 4.38
N LEU A 114 -0.99 -3.61 4.30
CA LEU A 114 -0.67 -4.76 3.47
C LEU A 114 -1.51 -4.65 2.19
N VAL A 115 -0.85 -4.61 1.04
CA VAL A 115 -1.48 -4.61 -0.27
C VAL A 115 -1.32 -6.00 -0.86
N LEU A 116 -2.43 -6.55 -1.34
CA LEU A 116 -2.47 -7.73 -2.20
C LEU A 116 -3.02 -7.29 -3.55
N SER A 117 -2.46 -7.77 -4.65
CA SER A 117 -2.99 -7.48 -5.97
C SER A 117 -2.62 -8.56 -6.97
N LYS A 118 -3.52 -8.82 -7.91
CA LYS A 118 -3.33 -9.80 -8.96
C LYS A 118 -3.72 -9.21 -10.31
N HIS A 119 -2.81 -9.25 -11.26
CA HIS A 119 -3.12 -8.95 -12.66
C HIS A 119 -3.29 -10.26 -13.45
N VAL A 120 -4.25 -10.27 -14.38
CA VAL A 120 -4.51 -11.47 -15.19
C VAL A 120 -3.27 -11.84 -16.00
N GLY A 121 -2.80 -13.08 -15.83
CA GLY A 121 -1.62 -13.60 -16.54
C GLY A 121 -0.29 -13.26 -15.88
N SER A 122 -0.29 -12.59 -14.73
CA SER A 122 0.91 -12.29 -13.93
C SER A 122 0.81 -12.93 -12.54
N PRO A 123 1.95 -13.21 -11.89
CA PRO A 123 1.95 -13.60 -10.48
C PRO A 123 1.27 -12.53 -9.61
N SER A 124 0.59 -12.97 -8.54
CA SER A 124 0.10 -12.05 -7.52
C SER A 124 1.26 -11.39 -6.78
N ILE A 125 1.03 -10.17 -6.28
CA ILE A 125 2.01 -9.45 -5.46
C ILE A 125 1.48 -9.21 -4.06
N ALA A 126 2.41 -9.13 -3.11
CA ALA A 126 2.13 -8.61 -1.79
C ALA A 126 3.12 -7.50 -1.44
N ALA A 127 2.64 -6.44 -0.82
CA ALA A 127 3.47 -5.33 -0.39
C ALA A 127 3.10 -4.82 1.01
N LEU A 128 4.11 -4.56 1.85
CA LEU A 128 3.96 -4.03 3.19
C LEU A 128 4.61 -2.65 3.29
N VAL A 129 3.80 -1.65 3.66
CA VAL A 129 4.24 -0.27 3.86
C VAL A 129 3.91 0.17 5.29
N ASN A 130 4.90 0.69 6.01
CA ASN A 130 4.70 1.32 7.31
C ASN A 130 4.85 2.84 7.18
N TRP A 131 3.74 3.56 7.34
CA TRP A 131 3.66 5.00 7.09
C TRP A 131 4.40 5.82 8.14
N GLN A 132 4.58 5.28 9.34
CA GLN A 132 5.25 5.99 10.43
C GLN A 132 6.74 6.19 10.17
N MET A 133 7.37 5.34 9.37
CA MET A 133 8.77 5.52 8.96
C MET A 133 8.99 6.82 8.19
N PHE A 134 7.99 7.27 7.42
CA PHE A 134 8.03 8.53 6.70
C PHE A 134 7.93 9.76 7.62
N GLU A 135 7.52 9.58 8.88
CA GLU A 135 7.41 10.65 9.88
C GLU A 135 8.72 10.90 10.63
N LEU A 136 9.70 10.00 10.50
CA LEU A 136 10.97 10.05 11.23
C LEU A 136 11.82 11.25 10.77
N PRO A 137 12.24 12.14 11.69
CA PRO A 137 13.07 13.28 11.34
C PRO A 137 14.41 12.87 10.75
N GLY A 138 14.86 13.55 9.70
CA GLY A 138 16.21 13.36 9.15
C GLY A 138 16.42 12.09 8.32
N VAL A 139 15.39 11.27 8.14
CA VAL A 139 15.41 10.09 7.28
C VAL A 139 15.19 10.49 5.81
N ASP A 140 16.06 10.04 4.93
CA ASP A 140 15.94 10.21 3.48
C ASP A 140 14.94 9.20 2.88
N LEU A 141 14.29 9.56 1.77
CA LEU A 141 13.20 8.74 1.20
C LEU A 141 13.67 7.33 0.80
N ASP A 142 14.87 7.21 0.27
CA ASP A 142 15.52 5.95 -0.12
C ASP A 142 15.91 5.06 1.07
N GLU A 143 15.85 5.58 2.30
CA GLU A 143 16.13 4.80 3.51
C GLU A 143 14.89 4.07 4.06
N VAL A 144 13.70 4.44 3.59
CA VAL A 144 12.42 3.84 3.98
C VAL A 144 12.04 2.75 2.96
N PRO A 145 12.19 1.46 3.31
CA PRO A 145 11.89 0.39 2.38
C PRO A 145 10.39 0.10 2.33
N VAL A 146 10.01 -0.61 1.27
CA VAL A 146 8.73 -1.30 1.16
C VAL A 146 9.04 -2.79 1.10
N GLY A 147 8.36 -3.59 1.93
CA GLY A 147 8.39 -5.04 1.79
C GLY A 147 7.61 -5.42 0.55
N LEU A 148 8.18 -6.21 -0.36
CA LEU A 148 7.55 -6.56 -1.63
C LEU A 148 7.96 -7.97 -2.04
N VAL A 149 6.98 -8.79 -2.39
CA VAL A 149 7.19 -10.16 -2.89
C VAL A 149 6.22 -10.44 -4.04
N GLU A 150 6.64 -11.29 -4.98
CA GLU A 150 5.75 -11.99 -5.92
C GLU A 150 5.38 -13.34 -5.31
N LEU A 151 4.12 -13.76 -5.47
CA LEU A 151 3.57 -14.97 -4.89
C LEU A 151 3.56 -16.08 -5.94
N ASP A 152 4.22 -17.21 -5.65
CA ASP A 152 4.35 -18.32 -6.60
C ASP A 152 3.03 -19.07 -6.83
N ALA A 153 2.14 -19.11 -5.84
CA ALA A 153 0.89 -19.88 -5.87
C ALA A 153 -0.36 -19.02 -5.71
N ASP A 154 -0.25 -17.70 -5.92
CA ASP A 154 -1.30 -16.71 -5.63
C ASP A 154 -1.83 -16.73 -4.17
N GLU A 155 -1.16 -17.47 -3.29
CA GLU A 155 -1.43 -17.55 -1.87
C GLU A 155 -0.29 -16.89 -1.11
N LEU A 156 -0.64 -15.99 -0.19
CA LEU A 156 0.31 -15.41 0.73
C LEU A 156 0.64 -16.46 1.81
N THR A 157 1.90 -16.81 2.00
CA THR A 157 2.32 -17.74 3.04
C THR A 157 2.92 -17.01 4.24
N GLU A 158 3.07 -17.70 5.37
CA GLU A 158 3.80 -17.13 6.51
C GLU A 158 5.25 -16.75 6.18
N ALA A 159 5.90 -17.51 5.29
CA ALA A 159 7.26 -17.22 4.85
C ALA A 159 7.31 -15.90 4.07
N ASP A 160 6.29 -15.63 3.26
CA ASP A 160 6.15 -14.39 2.52
C ASP A 160 5.89 -13.21 3.47
N VAL A 161 5.01 -13.38 4.47
CA VAL A 161 4.78 -12.35 5.48
C VAL A 161 6.06 -12.00 6.24
N ARG A 162 6.86 -13.00 6.63
CA ARG A 162 8.18 -12.76 7.23
C ARG A 162 9.13 -12.03 6.27
N SER A 163 9.11 -12.40 4.99
CA SER A 163 9.92 -11.74 3.95
C SER A 163 9.51 -10.28 3.74
N LEU A 164 8.21 -9.97 3.79
CA LEU A 164 7.69 -8.61 3.75
C LEU A 164 8.16 -7.76 4.93
N LYS A 165 8.17 -8.31 6.15
CA LYS A 165 8.58 -7.58 7.37
C LYS A 165 10.08 -7.30 7.43
N THR A 166 10.90 -8.24 6.94
CA THR A 166 12.37 -8.19 7.03
C THR A 166 12.98 -6.84 6.66
N PRO A 167 12.76 -6.27 5.46
CA PRO A 167 13.38 -5.00 5.09
C PRO A 167 12.95 -3.84 5.99
N LEU A 168 11.69 -3.82 6.45
CA LEU A 168 11.19 -2.80 7.39
C LEU A 168 11.89 -2.92 8.74
N CYS A 169 11.99 -4.13 9.28
CA CYS A 169 12.69 -4.41 10.54
C CYS A 169 14.16 -3.99 10.47
N ASP A 170 14.85 -4.33 9.38
CA ASP A 170 16.25 -3.95 9.16
C ASP A 170 16.43 -2.43 9.08
N ALA A 171 15.45 -1.73 8.47
CA ALA A 171 15.45 -0.27 8.42
C ALA A 171 15.29 0.36 9.81
N VAL A 172 14.42 -0.18 10.66
CA VAL A 172 14.28 0.29 12.05
C VAL A 172 15.61 0.20 12.78
N GLU A 173 16.30 -0.94 12.72
CA GLU A 173 17.57 -1.12 13.41
C GLU A 173 18.68 -0.23 12.83
N ARG A 174 18.74 -0.10 11.51
CA ARG A 174 19.69 0.80 10.83
C ARG A 174 19.46 2.26 11.23
N ILE A 175 18.21 2.72 11.31
CA ILE A 175 17.88 4.10 11.74
C ILE A 175 18.19 4.27 13.23
N ARG A 176 17.90 3.26 14.07
CA ARG A 176 18.24 3.26 15.51
C ARG A 176 19.72 3.48 15.74
N GLN A 177 20.58 2.81 14.96
CA GLN A 177 22.03 2.96 15.05
C GLN A 177 22.52 4.36 14.62
N LYS A 178 21.78 5.05 13.74
CA LYS A 178 22.06 6.43 13.32
C LYS A 178 21.62 7.45 14.37
N ASP A 179 20.56 7.16 15.14
CA ASP A 179 20.09 8.02 16.23
C ASP A 179 21.00 7.95 17.46
N ARG A 180 22.14 8.65 17.39
CA ARG A 180 23.10 8.77 18.51
C ARG A 180 22.52 9.45 19.74
N SER A 181 21.42 10.21 19.58
CA SER A 181 20.78 10.94 20.68
C SER A 181 19.79 10.09 21.47
N GLY A 182 19.33 8.98 20.89
CA GLY A 182 18.25 8.16 21.44
C GLY A 182 16.88 8.87 21.45
N ALA A 183 16.76 10.02 20.81
CA ALA A 183 15.53 10.83 20.81
C ALA A 183 14.35 10.12 20.13
N TRP A 184 14.61 9.09 19.32
CA TRP A 184 13.58 8.38 18.55
C TRP A 184 13.33 6.95 19.03
N GLN A 185 13.96 6.50 20.12
CA GLN A 185 13.84 5.11 20.60
C GLN A 185 12.37 4.69 20.76
N GLU A 186 11.57 5.47 21.48
CA GLU A 186 10.14 5.17 21.68
C GLU A 186 9.36 5.13 20.36
N ARG A 187 9.70 5.99 19.40
CA ARG A 187 9.06 5.98 18.07
C ARG A 187 9.44 4.74 17.28
N LEU A 188 10.72 4.37 17.29
CA LEU A 188 11.25 3.20 16.61
C LEU A 188 10.69 1.91 17.21
N ASP A 189 10.56 1.84 18.54
CA ASP A 189 9.89 0.74 19.24
C ASP A 189 8.41 0.65 18.85
N GLY A 190 7.72 1.80 18.77
CA GLY A 190 6.34 1.86 18.30
C GLY A 190 6.17 1.43 16.83
N ILE A 191 7.12 1.75 15.97
CA ILE A 191 7.14 1.29 14.57
C ILE A 191 7.36 -0.22 14.53
N ARG A 192 8.34 -0.72 15.29
CA ARG A 192 8.64 -2.15 15.39
C ARG A 192 7.42 -2.94 15.85
N ALA A 193 6.78 -2.50 16.93
CA ALA A 193 5.56 -3.11 17.44
C ALA A 193 4.41 -3.10 16.41
N THR A 194 4.34 -2.09 15.55
CA THR A 194 3.32 -2.02 14.47
C THR A 194 3.60 -3.07 13.40
N ILE A 195 4.86 -3.23 12.99
CA ILE A 195 5.28 -4.28 12.03
C ILE A 195 5.01 -5.67 12.60
N ASP A 196 5.39 -5.90 13.86
CA ASP A 196 5.21 -7.19 14.54
C ASP A 196 3.72 -7.50 14.81
N ALA A 197 2.85 -6.48 14.87
CA ALA A 197 1.41 -6.65 15.05
C ALA A 197 0.69 -7.18 13.80
N LEU A 198 1.32 -7.16 12.62
CA LEU A 198 0.84 -7.96 11.48
C LEU A 198 1.17 -9.42 11.79
N PRO A 199 0.21 -10.34 11.92
CA PRO A 199 0.56 -11.73 12.25
C PRO A 199 1.21 -12.44 11.08
N ASP A 200 2.00 -13.47 11.37
CA ASP A 200 2.66 -14.27 10.32
C ASP A 200 1.63 -15.04 9.50
N ASP A 201 0.53 -15.48 10.11
CA ASP A 201 -0.62 -16.01 9.39
C ASP A 201 -1.41 -14.85 8.74
N PRO A 202 -1.51 -14.80 7.40
CA PRO A 202 -2.06 -13.68 6.66
C PRO A 202 -3.58 -13.50 6.84
N PHE A 203 -4.30 -14.55 7.28
CA PHE A 203 -5.75 -14.53 7.43
C PHE A 203 -6.22 -14.95 8.83
N TRP A 204 -5.29 -14.97 9.79
CA TRP A 204 -5.36 -15.53 11.15
C TRP A 204 -6.65 -15.37 11.97
N ASP A 205 -7.55 -14.45 11.59
CA ASP A 205 -8.92 -14.34 12.12
C ASP A 205 -9.88 -13.61 11.15
N LEU A 206 -9.45 -13.38 9.91
CA LEU A 206 -10.32 -12.77 8.91
C LEU A 206 -11.30 -13.85 8.41
N PRO A 207 -12.61 -13.58 8.43
CA PRO A 207 -13.55 -14.47 7.75
C PRO A 207 -13.18 -14.57 6.28
N ASP A 208 -13.47 -15.73 5.68
CA ASP A 208 -13.22 -15.98 4.25
C ASP A 208 -13.76 -14.80 3.43
N LEU A 209 -12.83 -14.01 2.90
CA LEU A 209 -13.11 -12.75 2.24
C LEU A 209 -13.83 -12.98 0.91
N GLY A 210 -13.68 -14.17 0.31
CA GLY A 210 -14.42 -14.62 -0.88
C GLY A 210 -15.85 -15.07 -0.52
N ALA A 211 -16.04 -15.74 0.62
CA ALA A 211 -17.35 -16.19 1.07
C ALA A 211 -18.29 -15.05 1.51
N LEU A 212 -17.74 -13.96 2.06
CA LEU A 212 -18.54 -12.81 2.51
C LEU A 212 -19.10 -11.93 1.38
N GLY A 213 -18.59 -12.09 0.16
CA GLY A 213 -19.07 -11.36 -1.02
C GLY A 213 -20.00 -12.16 -1.95
N GLY A 214 -20.04 -13.49 -1.84
CA GLY A 214 -20.74 -14.34 -2.81
C GLY A 214 -20.17 -14.27 -4.24
N VAL A 215 -18.95 -13.76 -4.42
CA VAL A 215 -18.27 -13.59 -5.71
C VAL A 215 -16.89 -14.25 -5.63
N PRO A 216 -16.59 -15.28 -6.45
CA PRO A 216 -15.38 -16.11 -6.29
C PRO A 216 -14.02 -15.44 -6.52
N ASP A 217 -13.95 -14.17 -6.94
CA ASP A 217 -12.73 -13.60 -7.53
C ASP A 217 -12.27 -12.26 -6.91
N LEU A 218 -12.64 -11.97 -5.66
CA LEU A 218 -12.14 -10.79 -4.95
C LEU A 218 -10.78 -11.09 -4.32
N VAL A 219 -9.70 -10.50 -4.85
CA VAL A 219 -8.34 -10.51 -4.26
C VAL A 219 -7.99 -9.10 -3.79
#